data_AF-A0A7S2LGS1-F1
#
_entry.id   AF-A0A7S2LGS1-F1
#
_cell.length_a   1.000
_cell.length_b   1.000
_cell.length_c   1.000
_cell.angle_alpha   90.00
_cell.angle_beta   90.00
_cell.angle_gamma   90.00
#
_symmetry.space_group_name_H-M   'P 1'
#
loop_
_entity.id
_entity.type
_entity.pdbx_description
1 polymer ?
#
loop_
_entity_poly.entity_id
_entity_poly.type
_entity_poly.pdbx_seq_one_letter_code
_entity_poly.pdbx_strand_id
1 'polypeptide(L)'
;MAASSLITKISLTRPMRSFRKNKKLRKCSCGGCIIDDIRNEDWGILSTRLSCSSCVDQLLSNSKGNFNFLSEACKYNIPDDVFYQLAISKPSLVFTADSKTGRYPLHVAALYGANERVIELLSVSYPEAASEPDMDGCTPLHLACYNGQITCETAELLCKAGPSAVSMKDKFQDTPLDKMETSAYAKVADKKVMKLLKGYSRRQSAPGQ
;
A
#
# COMPACT_ATOMS: atom_id res chain seq x y z
N MET A 1 -12.40 -15.97 8.27
CA MET A 1 -12.28 -16.43 6.85
C MET A 1 -11.35 -15.54 6.02
N ALA A 2 -11.42 -14.20 6.13
CA ALA A 2 -10.56 -13.27 5.36
C ALA A 2 -9.03 -13.45 5.58
N ALA A 3 -8.57 -13.60 6.82
CA ALA A 3 -7.14 -13.76 7.12
C ALA A 3 -6.51 -15.06 6.57
N SER A 4 -7.26 -16.16 6.51
CA SER A 4 -6.80 -17.44 5.96
C SER A 4 -6.70 -17.40 4.42
N SER A 5 -7.64 -16.70 3.77
CA SER A 5 -7.59 -16.40 2.33
C SER A 5 -6.43 -15.45 1.98
N LEU A 6 -6.13 -14.49 2.85
CA LEU A 6 -4.98 -13.58 2.72
C LEU A 6 -3.64 -14.35 2.77
N ILE A 7 -3.41 -15.19 3.79
CA ILE A 7 -2.18 -16.00 3.89
C ILE A 7 -2.01 -16.88 2.65
N THR A 8 -3.11 -17.44 2.13
CA THR A 8 -3.11 -18.25 0.91
C THR A 8 -2.75 -17.40 -0.31
N LYS A 9 -3.35 -16.22 -0.51
CA LYS A 9 -3.03 -15.31 -1.62
C LYS A 9 -1.60 -14.75 -1.54
N ILE A 10 -1.13 -14.39 -0.34
CA ILE A 10 0.26 -13.94 -0.09
C ILE A 10 1.23 -15.09 -0.44
N SER A 11 0.94 -16.32 0.00
CA SER A 11 1.80 -17.49 -0.26
C SER A 11 1.82 -17.93 -1.73
N LEU A 12 0.75 -17.66 -2.49
CA LEU A 12 0.64 -18.00 -3.91
C LEU A 12 1.38 -17.04 -4.85
N THR A 13 1.70 -15.82 -4.42
CA THR A 13 2.37 -14.82 -5.27
C THR A 13 3.89 -15.04 -5.40
N ARG A 14 4.52 -15.89 -4.56
CA ARG A 14 5.86 -16.48 -4.75
C ARG A 14 6.20 -17.42 -3.59
N PRO A 15 7.02 -18.48 -3.79
CA PRO A 15 7.61 -19.19 -2.66
C PRO A 15 8.53 -18.23 -1.92
N MET A 16 8.28 -18.01 -0.62
CA MET A 16 9.20 -17.28 0.25
C MET A 16 10.62 -17.83 0.00
N ARG A 17 11.52 -17.01 -0.57
CA ARG A 17 12.94 -17.39 -0.72
C ARG A 17 13.38 -17.91 0.63
N SER A 18 13.86 -19.16 0.66
CA SER A 18 14.30 -19.83 1.88
C SER A 18 15.07 -18.84 2.74
N PHE A 19 14.55 -18.54 3.93
CA PHE A 19 15.26 -17.75 4.92
C PHE A 19 16.62 -18.41 5.12
N ARG A 20 17.67 -17.84 4.55
CA ARG A 20 19.03 -18.24 4.87
C ARG A 20 19.22 -17.87 6.33
N LYS A 21 19.11 -18.88 7.21
CA LYS A 21 19.50 -18.81 8.62
C LYS A 21 20.97 -18.40 8.67
N ASN A 22 21.25 -17.10 8.63
CA ASN A 22 22.62 -16.62 8.72
C ASN A 22 22.99 -16.54 10.21
N LYS A 23 23.94 -17.39 10.57
CA LYS A 23 24.52 -17.59 11.89
C LYS A 23 25.04 -16.27 12.48
N LYS A 24 24.29 -15.74 13.45
CA LYS A 24 24.72 -15.14 14.73
C LYS A 24 23.53 -14.35 15.27
N LEU A 25 22.63 -15.05 15.96
CA LEU A 25 21.54 -14.46 16.73
C LEU A 25 22.16 -13.56 17.80
N ARG A 26 22.27 -12.26 17.51
CA ARG A 26 22.45 -11.25 18.57
C ARG A 26 21.23 -11.36 19.50
N LYS A 27 21.47 -11.36 20.81
CA LYS A 27 20.39 -11.33 21.83
C LYS A 27 19.35 -10.31 21.39
N CYS A 28 18.11 -10.74 21.16
CA CYS A 28 17.04 -9.87 20.74
C CYS A 28 16.73 -8.92 21.92
N SER A 29 17.18 -7.67 21.83
CA SER A 29 16.78 -6.62 22.76
C SER A 29 15.36 -6.19 22.38
N CYS A 30 14.36 -6.98 22.80
CA CYS A 30 12.94 -6.87 22.44
C CYS A 30 12.20 -5.67 23.06
N GLY A 31 12.91 -4.61 23.47
CA GLY A 31 12.32 -3.41 24.07
C GLY A 31 11.94 -2.30 23.10
N GLY A 32 12.23 -2.44 21.80
CA GLY A 32 11.95 -1.40 20.80
C GLY A 32 10.50 -1.40 20.31
N CYS A 33 9.99 -0.22 19.95
CA CYS A 33 8.67 -0.06 19.34
C CYS A 33 8.77 -0.25 17.82
N ILE A 34 7.84 -0.99 17.23
CA ILE A 34 7.77 -1.20 15.77
C ILE A 34 7.71 0.12 14.98
N ILE A 35 7.08 1.13 15.57
CA ILE A 35 6.90 2.44 14.96
C ILE A 35 8.24 3.17 14.84
N ASP A 36 9.10 3.05 15.85
CA ASP A 36 10.41 3.70 15.83
C ASP A 36 11.31 3.02 14.79
N ASP A 37 11.26 1.69 14.69
CA ASP A 37 11.99 0.95 13.66
C ASP A 37 11.55 1.37 12.24
N ILE A 38 10.25 1.59 12.01
CA ILE A 38 9.70 2.04 10.73
C ILE A 38 10.15 3.48 10.43
N ARG A 39 10.02 4.39 11.39
CA ARG A 39 10.33 5.82 11.22
C ARG A 39 11.82 6.09 11.02
N ASN A 40 12.67 5.25 11.61
CA ASN A 40 14.12 5.31 11.43
C ASN A 40 14.59 4.50 10.20
N GLU A 41 13.68 3.87 9.46
CA GLU A 41 14.00 3.01 8.31
C GLU A 41 14.95 1.85 8.66
N ASP A 42 14.89 1.35 9.90
CA ASP A 42 15.72 0.29 10.46
C ASP A 42 15.22 -1.11 10.02
N TRP A 43 14.97 -1.29 8.72
CA TRP A 43 14.34 -2.48 8.14
C TRP A 43 15.06 -3.79 8.48
N GLY A 44 16.39 -3.76 8.59
CA GLY A 44 17.19 -4.93 8.97
C GLY A 44 17.00 -5.35 10.43
N ILE A 45 16.86 -4.37 11.34
CA ILE A 45 16.54 -4.64 12.75
C ILE A 45 15.11 -5.15 12.85
N LEU A 46 14.18 -4.49 12.15
CA LEU A 46 12.79 -4.88 12.10
C LEU A 46 12.62 -6.32 11.58
N SER A 47 13.24 -6.66 10.45
CA SER A 47 13.23 -8.01 9.86
C SER A 47 13.81 -9.06 10.82
N THR A 48 14.89 -8.71 11.54
CA THR A 48 15.48 -9.59 12.56
C THR A 48 14.51 -9.84 13.72
N ARG A 49 13.80 -8.81 14.18
CA ARG A 49 12.79 -8.92 15.25
C ARG A 49 11.57 -9.71 14.79
N LEU A 50 11.10 -9.49 13.55
CA LEU A 50 9.98 -10.23 12.95
C LEU A 50 10.30 -11.70 12.69
N SER A 51 11.56 -12.04 12.49
CA SER A 51 12.01 -13.44 12.34
C SER A 51 11.99 -14.22 13.67
N CYS A 52 11.85 -13.53 14.81
CA CYS A 52 11.86 -14.14 16.13
C CYS A 52 10.42 -14.30 16.65
N SER A 53 9.90 -15.53 16.66
CA SER A 53 8.51 -15.82 17.05
C SER A 53 8.12 -15.30 18.44
N SER A 54 9.05 -15.29 19.40
CA SER A 54 8.78 -14.75 20.74
C SER A 54 8.72 -13.22 20.80
N CYS A 55 9.35 -12.53 19.83
CA CYS A 55 9.43 -11.07 19.81
C CYS A 55 8.32 -10.44 18.98
N VAL A 56 7.78 -11.14 17.98
CA VAL A 56 6.73 -10.62 17.08
C VAL A 56 5.51 -10.14 17.86
N ASP A 57 4.95 -10.96 18.76
CA ASP A 57 3.74 -10.59 19.50
C ASP A 57 3.97 -9.41 20.44
N GLN A 58 5.14 -9.34 21.09
CA GLN A 58 5.55 -8.21 21.93
C GLN A 58 5.73 -6.93 21.09
N LEU A 59 6.38 -7.04 19.94
CA LEU A 59 6.61 -5.93 19.01
C LEU A 59 5.30 -5.34 18.48
N LEU A 60 4.34 -6.21 18.15
CA LEU A 60 3.02 -5.83 17.65
C LEU A 60 2.11 -5.24 18.73
N SER A 61 2.17 -5.76 19.96
CA SER A 61 1.37 -5.28 21.08
C SER A 61 1.88 -3.97 21.68
N ASN A 62 3.18 -3.67 21.56
CA ASN A 62 3.78 -2.42 22.01
C ASN A 62 3.51 -1.22 21.06
N SER A 63 2.76 -1.44 19.98
CA SER A 63 2.30 -0.34 19.13
C SER A 63 1.27 0.51 19.89
N LYS A 64 1.61 1.79 20.12
CA LYS A 64 0.75 2.73 20.85
C LYS A 64 -0.55 3.00 20.05
N GLY A 65 -1.68 2.43 20.49
CA GLY A 65 -3.04 2.79 20.03
C GLY A 65 -3.55 2.04 18.80
N ASN A 66 -4.68 2.51 18.22
CA ASN A 66 -5.28 2.05 16.95
C ASN A 66 -4.43 2.41 15.71
N PHE A 67 -3.12 2.29 15.82
CA PHE A 67 -2.18 2.71 14.81
C PHE A 67 -1.97 1.62 13.75
N ASN A 68 -2.21 1.95 12.49
CA ASN A 68 -1.95 1.04 11.38
C ASN A 68 -0.48 1.18 10.93
N PHE A 69 0.40 0.35 11.51
CA PHE A 69 1.82 0.37 11.16
C PHE A 69 2.11 -0.04 9.70
N LEU A 70 1.21 -0.78 9.03
CA LEU A 70 1.35 -1.05 7.59
C LEU A 70 1.20 0.25 6.79
N SER A 71 0.19 1.06 7.12
CA SER A 71 0.02 2.38 6.51
C SER A 71 1.21 3.29 6.77
N GLU A 72 1.77 3.29 7.98
CA GLU A 72 2.98 4.07 8.28
C GLU A 72 4.18 3.59 7.46
N ALA A 73 4.39 2.28 7.37
CA ALA A 73 5.48 1.72 6.58
C ALA A 73 5.40 2.10 5.10
N CYS A 74 4.19 2.18 4.52
CA CYS A 74 3.96 2.62 3.14
C CYS A 74 4.39 4.07 2.86
N LYS A 75 4.57 4.91 3.90
CA LYS A 75 5.07 6.29 3.72
C LYS A 75 6.57 6.33 3.42
N TYR A 76 7.27 5.27 3.77
CA TYR A 76 8.71 5.11 3.59
C TYR A 76 8.98 4.08 2.49
N ASN A 77 10.23 4.01 2.02
CA ASN A 77 10.64 3.05 1.01
C ASN A 77 10.86 1.65 1.62
N ILE A 78 9.80 1.06 2.17
CA ILE A 78 9.87 -0.26 2.80
C ILE A 78 10.21 -1.34 1.77
N PRO A 79 11.20 -2.21 2.04
CA PRO A 79 11.47 -3.40 1.24
C PRO A 79 10.26 -4.34 1.18
N ASP A 80 10.04 -4.95 0.02
CA ASP A 80 8.90 -5.84 -0.22
C ASP A 80 8.88 -7.02 0.76
N ASP A 81 10.02 -7.66 1.01
CA ASP A 81 10.19 -8.75 1.97
C ASP A 81 9.77 -8.39 3.41
N VAL A 82 10.16 -7.22 3.90
CA VAL A 82 9.77 -6.75 5.25
C VAL A 82 8.29 -6.41 5.28
N PHE A 83 7.75 -5.79 4.21
CA PHE A 83 6.32 -5.52 4.12
C PHE A 83 5.49 -6.82 4.16
N TYR A 84 5.90 -7.86 3.43
CA TYR A 84 5.25 -9.17 3.47
C TYR A 84 5.26 -9.76 4.88
N GLN A 85 6.39 -9.71 5.59
CA GLN A 85 6.46 -10.19 6.97
C GLN A 85 5.48 -9.45 7.89
N LEU A 86 5.40 -8.13 7.78
CA LEU A 86 4.47 -7.32 8.56
C LEU A 86 3.00 -7.66 8.25
N ALA A 87 2.67 -7.77 6.96
CA ALA A 87 1.32 -8.08 6.50
C ALA A 87 0.86 -9.48 6.95
N ILE A 88 1.75 -10.47 6.93
CA ILE A 88 1.47 -11.82 7.45
C ILE A 88 1.33 -11.81 8.97
N SER A 89 2.14 -11.01 9.67
CA SER A 89 2.12 -10.95 11.14
C SER A 89 0.84 -10.32 11.68
N LYS A 90 0.25 -9.33 10.97
CA LYS A 90 -1.05 -8.75 11.33
C LYS A 90 -1.94 -8.45 10.10
N PRO A 91 -2.57 -9.49 9.52
CA PRO A 91 -3.41 -9.42 8.32
C PRO A 91 -4.56 -8.41 8.38
N SER A 92 -5.15 -8.22 9.57
CA SER A 92 -6.31 -7.35 9.76
C SER A 92 -6.04 -5.90 9.40
N LEU A 93 -4.78 -5.45 9.50
CA LEU A 93 -4.39 -4.08 9.19
C LEU A 93 -4.52 -3.74 7.70
N VAL A 94 -4.47 -4.72 6.81
CA VAL A 94 -4.70 -4.50 5.36
C VAL A 94 -6.11 -3.96 5.10
N PHE A 95 -7.07 -4.40 5.90
CA PHE A 95 -8.50 -4.06 5.79
C PHE A 95 -8.92 -2.96 6.76
N THR A 96 -7.99 -2.32 7.45
CA THR A 96 -8.30 -1.31 8.47
C THR A 96 -8.02 0.08 7.92
N ALA A 97 -9.09 0.84 7.66
CA ALA A 97 -8.99 2.25 7.33
C ALA A 97 -8.56 3.08 8.55
N ASP A 98 -7.78 4.13 8.32
CA ASP A 98 -7.47 5.13 9.31
C ASP A 98 -8.73 5.93 9.70
N SER A 99 -8.97 6.10 11.00
CA SER A 99 -10.20 6.70 11.49
C SER A 99 -10.33 8.20 11.21
N LYS A 100 -9.22 8.89 10.93
CA LYS A 100 -9.20 10.34 10.69
C LYS A 100 -9.28 10.70 9.21
N THR A 101 -8.76 9.83 8.35
CA THR A 101 -8.65 10.08 6.92
C THR A 101 -9.50 9.13 6.08
N GLY A 102 -9.96 8.00 6.63
CA GLY A 102 -10.65 6.95 5.88
C GLY A 102 -9.72 6.18 4.94
N ARG A 103 -8.40 6.33 5.07
CA ARG A 103 -7.42 5.73 4.15
C ARG A 103 -7.04 4.33 4.58
N TYR A 104 -7.10 3.40 3.64
CA TYR A 104 -6.49 2.08 3.79
C TYR A 104 -4.98 2.14 3.49
N PRO A 105 -4.21 1.09 3.83
CA PRO A 105 -2.80 1.03 3.45
C PRO A 105 -2.56 1.24 1.95
N LEU A 106 -3.52 0.82 1.08
CA LEU A 106 -3.43 1.03 -0.37
C LEU A 106 -3.49 2.52 -0.75
N HIS A 107 -4.35 3.31 -0.13
CA HIS A 107 -4.40 4.77 -0.32
C HIS A 107 -3.07 5.42 0.04
N VAL A 108 -2.47 5.01 1.16
CA VAL A 108 -1.20 5.57 1.62
C VAL A 108 -0.05 5.13 0.73
N ALA A 109 0.01 3.86 0.33
CA ALA A 109 1.01 3.35 -0.61
C ALA A 109 0.97 4.10 -1.95
N ALA A 110 -0.24 4.33 -2.48
CA ALA A 110 -0.44 5.07 -3.71
C ALA A 110 -0.03 6.54 -3.57
N LEU A 111 -0.39 7.20 -2.47
CA LEU A 111 -0.03 8.59 -2.19
C LEU A 111 1.48 8.81 -2.13
N TYR A 112 2.21 7.94 -1.43
CA TYR A 112 3.65 8.10 -1.21
C TYR A 112 4.52 7.41 -2.26
N GLY A 113 3.93 6.84 -3.31
CA GLY A 113 4.69 6.16 -4.36
C GLY A 113 5.45 4.93 -3.84
N ALA A 114 4.85 4.16 -2.93
CA ALA A 114 5.44 2.95 -2.38
C ALA A 114 5.75 1.92 -3.48
N ASN A 115 6.58 0.94 -3.14
CA ASN A 115 7.00 -0.12 -4.05
C ASN A 115 5.81 -0.76 -4.80
N GLU A 116 5.94 -0.93 -6.11
CA GLU A 116 4.90 -1.50 -6.98
C GLU A 116 4.41 -2.88 -6.49
N ARG A 117 5.29 -3.70 -5.90
CA ARG A 117 4.91 -4.99 -5.30
C ARG A 117 4.08 -4.86 -4.03
N VAL A 118 4.33 -3.81 -3.24
CA VAL A 118 3.50 -3.49 -2.07
C VAL A 118 2.11 -3.08 -2.53
N ILE A 119 2.02 -2.25 -3.57
CA ILE A 119 0.75 -1.84 -4.18
C ILE A 119 0.00 -3.04 -4.76
N GLU A 120 0.69 -3.91 -5.50
CA GLU A 120 0.12 -5.15 -6.05
C GLU A 120 -0.41 -6.05 -4.93
N LEU A 121 0.40 -6.29 -3.89
CA LEU A 121 0.01 -7.12 -2.75
C LEU A 121 -1.26 -6.57 -2.10
N LEU A 122 -1.29 -5.28 -1.79
CA LEU A 122 -2.44 -4.63 -1.16
C LEU A 122 -3.68 -4.70 -2.05
N SER A 123 -3.52 -4.48 -3.36
CA SER A 123 -4.60 -4.54 -4.34
C SER A 123 -5.18 -5.95 -4.50
N VAL A 124 -4.36 -7.00 -4.47
CA VAL A 124 -4.84 -8.40 -4.54
C VAL A 124 -5.45 -8.87 -3.22
N SER A 125 -4.93 -8.32 -2.12
CA SER A 125 -5.35 -8.64 -0.76
C SER A 125 -6.71 -8.05 -0.42
N TYR A 126 -6.93 -6.78 -0.77
CA TYR A 126 -8.20 -6.08 -0.60
C TYR A 126 -8.56 -5.28 -1.87
N PRO A 127 -9.09 -5.95 -2.90
CA PRO A 127 -9.42 -5.33 -4.18
C PRO A 127 -10.40 -4.16 -4.07
N GLU A 128 -11.35 -4.24 -3.14
CA GLU A 128 -12.38 -3.22 -2.93
C GLU A 128 -11.75 -1.86 -2.56
N ALA A 129 -10.63 -1.84 -1.82
CA ALA A 129 -9.93 -0.59 -1.50
C ALA A 129 -9.45 0.19 -2.73
N ALA A 130 -9.28 -0.44 -3.89
CA ALA A 130 -8.88 0.27 -5.11
C ALA A 130 -9.95 1.24 -5.62
N SER A 131 -11.22 1.00 -5.27
CA SER A 131 -12.37 1.83 -5.65
C SER A 131 -13.02 2.54 -4.47
N GLU A 132 -12.66 2.21 -3.23
CA GLU A 132 -13.20 2.90 -2.05
C GLU A 132 -12.62 4.33 -1.91
N PRO A 133 -13.49 5.35 -1.77
CA PRO A 133 -13.05 6.70 -1.50
C PRO A 133 -12.63 6.86 -0.03
N ASP A 134 -11.59 7.65 0.20
CA ASP A 134 -11.24 8.14 1.54
C ASP A 134 -12.23 9.26 1.99
N MET A 135 -11.97 9.88 3.14
CA MET A 135 -12.84 10.95 3.67
C MET A 135 -12.90 12.19 2.78
N ASP A 136 -11.97 12.40 1.85
CA ASP A 136 -12.00 13.49 0.87
C ASP A 136 -12.66 13.07 -0.46
N GLY A 137 -13.19 11.85 -0.54
CA GLY A 137 -13.72 11.29 -1.78
C GLY A 137 -12.63 10.74 -2.69
N CYS A 138 -11.37 10.73 -2.26
CA CYS A 138 -10.24 10.33 -3.09
C CYS A 138 -10.03 8.81 -3.05
N THR A 139 -10.00 8.18 -4.22
CA THR A 139 -9.53 6.78 -4.37
C THR A 139 -8.00 6.72 -4.33
N PRO A 140 -7.37 5.54 -4.18
CA PRO A 140 -5.91 5.43 -4.26
C PRO A 140 -5.33 6.01 -5.55
N LEU A 141 -6.06 5.89 -6.67
CA LEU A 141 -5.63 6.44 -7.95
C LEU A 141 -5.61 7.99 -7.95
N HIS A 142 -6.57 8.65 -7.29
CA HIS A 142 -6.53 10.12 -7.12
C HIS A 142 -5.26 10.54 -6.38
N LEU A 143 -4.94 9.84 -5.29
CA LEU A 143 -3.80 10.16 -4.44
C LEU A 143 -2.45 9.93 -5.16
N ALA A 144 -2.33 8.84 -5.93
CA ALA A 144 -1.16 8.60 -6.77
C ALA A 144 -0.97 9.69 -7.82
N CYS A 145 -2.06 10.12 -8.47
CA CYS A 145 -2.03 11.20 -9.46
C CYS A 145 -1.69 12.56 -8.83
N TYR A 146 -2.15 12.81 -7.60
CA TYR A 146 -1.91 14.06 -6.88
C TYR A 146 -0.45 14.27 -6.50
N ASN A 147 0.27 13.23 -6.08
CA ASN A 147 1.67 13.37 -5.62
C ASN A 147 2.70 13.37 -6.76
N GLY A 148 2.30 13.09 -8.00
CA GLY A 148 3.18 13.14 -9.18
C GLY A 148 4.26 12.05 -9.26
N GLN A 149 4.31 11.12 -8.31
CA GLN A 149 5.27 10.00 -8.28
C GLN A 149 4.71 8.71 -8.91
N ILE A 150 3.53 8.79 -9.53
CA ILE A 150 2.87 7.63 -10.15
C ILE A 150 3.65 7.14 -11.39
N THR A 151 3.98 5.85 -11.39
CA THR A 151 4.54 5.15 -12.56
C THR A 151 3.42 4.57 -13.43
N CYS A 152 3.72 4.26 -14.70
CA CYS A 152 2.78 3.52 -15.56
C CYS A 152 2.38 2.19 -14.93
N GLU A 153 3.31 1.47 -14.31
CA GLU A 153 3.04 0.18 -13.66
C GLU A 153 2.04 0.35 -12.51
N THR A 154 2.25 1.32 -11.62
CA THR A 154 1.34 1.62 -10.52
C THR A 154 -0.03 2.03 -11.02
N ALA A 155 -0.09 2.89 -12.05
CA ALA A 155 -1.34 3.28 -12.68
C ALA A 155 -2.08 2.06 -13.26
N GLU A 156 -1.38 1.16 -13.94
CA GLU A 156 -1.97 -0.07 -14.46
C GLU A 156 -2.50 -0.99 -13.36
N LEU A 157 -1.72 -1.21 -12.30
CA LEU A 157 -2.13 -2.05 -11.17
C LEU A 157 -3.41 -1.52 -10.53
N LEU A 158 -3.45 -0.22 -10.24
CA LEU A 158 -4.63 0.42 -9.64
C LEU A 158 -5.83 0.42 -10.61
N CYS A 159 -5.63 0.68 -11.90
CA CYS A 159 -6.71 0.64 -12.90
C CYS A 159 -7.25 -0.78 -13.12
N LYS A 160 -6.40 -1.82 -13.03
CA LYS A 160 -6.83 -3.22 -13.12
C LYS A 160 -7.59 -3.64 -11.87
N ALA A 161 -7.13 -3.22 -10.70
CA ALA A 161 -7.77 -3.55 -9.42
C ALA A 161 -9.11 -2.83 -9.23
N GLY A 162 -9.18 -1.55 -9.60
CA GLY A 162 -10.39 -0.74 -9.51
C GLY A 162 -10.65 0.03 -10.80
N PRO A 163 -11.21 -0.61 -11.85
CA PRO A 163 -11.47 0.06 -13.11
C PRO A 163 -12.33 1.32 -12.93
N SER A 164 -13.43 1.22 -12.19
CA SER A 164 -14.35 2.35 -11.95
C SER A 164 -13.67 3.58 -11.35
N ALA A 165 -12.58 3.40 -10.58
CA ALA A 165 -11.86 4.49 -9.93
C ALA A 165 -11.29 5.54 -10.90
N VAL A 166 -11.10 5.18 -12.18
CA VAL A 166 -10.57 6.08 -13.23
C VAL A 166 -11.54 7.24 -13.55
N SER A 167 -12.84 7.03 -13.35
CA SER A 167 -13.88 8.03 -13.66
C SER A 167 -14.61 8.56 -12.42
N MET A 168 -14.30 8.03 -11.23
CA MET A 168 -14.83 8.56 -9.98
C MET A 168 -14.36 9.99 -9.77
N LYS A 169 -15.24 10.79 -9.17
CA LYS A 169 -14.95 12.16 -8.77
C LYS A 169 -14.82 12.24 -7.27
N ASP A 170 -13.83 12.97 -6.80
CA ASP A 170 -13.69 13.30 -5.39
C ASP A 170 -14.70 14.38 -4.95
N LYS A 171 -14.56 14.86 -3.70
CA LYS A 171 -15.41 15.95 -3.19
C LYS A 171 -15.25 17.29 -3.95
N PHE A 172 -14.12 17.49 -4.62
CA PHE A 172 -13.85 18.67 -5.43
C PHE A 172 -14.31 18.53 -6.88
N GLN A 173 -15.00 17.43 -7.21
CA GLN A 173 -15.43 17.07 -8.56
C GLN A 173 -14.28 16.74 -9.52
N ASP A 174 -13.07 16.51 -8.99
CA ASP A 174 -11.90 16.15 -9.77
C ASP A 174 -11.86 14.63 -9.96
N THR A 175 -11.61 14.19 -11.19
CA THR A 175 -11.20 12.82 -11.48
C THR A 175 -9.70 12.62 -11.14
N PRO A 176 -9.18 11.37 -11.11
CA PRO A 176 -7.76 11.16 -10.89
C PRO A 176 -6.88 11.87 -11.94
N LEU A 177 -7.36 11.93 -13.18
CA LEU A 177 -6.67 12.64 -14.24
C LEU A 177 -6.68 14.16 -14.00
N ASP A 178 -7.81 14.72 -13.55
CA ASP A 178 -7.88 16.15 -13.20
C ASP A 178 -6.93 16.48 -12.05
N LYS A 179 -6.82 15.61 -11.03
CA LYS A 179 -5.82 15.76 -9.96
C LYS A 179 -4.38 15.80 -10.49
N MET A 180 -4.07 15.02 -11.50
CA MET A 180 -2.75 15.04 -12.13
C MET A 180 -2.46 16.40 -12.77
N GLU A 181 -3.46 17.00 -13.42
CA GLU A 181 -3.34 18.28 -14.13
C GLU A 181 -3.40 19.51 -13.19
N THR A 182 -4.12 19.41 -12.07
CA THR A 182 -4.26 20.51 -11.08
C THR A 182 -3.23 20.48 -9.96
N SER A 183 -2.57 19.35 -9.72
CA SER A 183 -1.56 19.25 -8.68
C SER A 183 -0.36 20.17 -8.94
N ALA A 184 0.37 20.51 -7.87
CA ALA A 184 1.65 21.22 -7.97
C ALA A 184 2.68 20.49 -8.87
N TYR A 185 2.48 19.19 -9.09
CA TYR A 185 3.35 18.33 -9.89
C TYR A 185 2.88 18.16 -11.35
N ALA A 186 1.85 18.88 -11.79
CA ALA A 186 1.33 18.79 -13.15
C ALA A 186 2.38 19.02 -14.25
N LYS A 187 3.42 19.82 -13.98
CA LYS A 187 4.55 20.04 -14.90
C LYS A 187 5.46 18.81 -15.04
N VAL A 188 5.48 17.95 -14.02
CA VAL A 188 6.30 16.73 -13.93
C VAL A 188 5.46 15.49 -14.28
N ALA A 189 4.15 15.64 -14.43
CA ALA A 189 3.25 14.54 -14.77
C ALA A 189 3.73 13.78 -16.01
N ASP A 190 3.89 12.47 -15.85
CA ASP A 190 4.32 11.61 -16.95
C ASP A 190 3.21 11.55 -18.02
N LYS A 191 3.50 12.13 -19.18
CA LYS A 191 2.60 12.12 -20.35
C LYS A 191 2.16 10.70 -20.74
N LYS A 192 2.97 9.67 -20.45
CA LYS A 192 2.62 8.27 -20.68
C LYS A 192 1.50 7.83 -19.75
N VAL A 193 1.58 8.16 -18.46
CA VAL A 193 0.53 7.87 -17.47
C VAL A 193 -0.76 8.59 -17.85
N MET A 194 -0.69 9.87 -18.22
CA MET A 194 -1.86 10.62 -18.71
C MET A 194 -2.52 9.93 -19.91
N LYS A 195 -1.72 9.49 -20.89
CA LYS A 195 -2.23 8.78 -22.07
C LYS A 195 -2.88 7.45 -21.69
N LEU A 196 -2.28 6.74 -20.73
CA LEU A 196 -2.79 5.48 -20.21
C LEU A 196 -4.15 5.69 -19.54
N LEU A 197 -4.26 6.63 -18.60
CA LEU A 197 -5.51 6.95 -17.90
C LEU A 197 -6.60 7.43 -18.85
N LYS A 198 -6.26 8.28 -19.83
CA LYS A 198 -7.18 8.69 -20.92
C LYS A 198 -7.68 7.46 -21.71
N GLY A 199 -6.81 6.48 -21.95
CA GLY A 199 -7.16 5.22 -22.61
C GLY A 199 -8.08 4.31 -21.78
N TYR A 200 -7.93 4.29 -20.45
CA TYR A 200 -8.84 3.57 -19.56
C TYR A 200 -10.19 4.27 -19.43
N SER A 201 -10.18 5.60 -19.27
CA SER A 201 -11.39 6.42 -19.20
C SER A 201 -12.27 6.23 -20.44
N ARG A 202 -11.71 6.36 -21.65
CA ARG A 202 -12.44 6.14 -22.91
C ARG A 202 -13.07 4.76 -23.03
N ARG A 203 -12.40 3.72 -22.52
CA ARG A 203 -12.90 2.35 -22.55
C ARG A 203 -14.10 2.14 -21.62
N GLN A 204 -14.22 2.94 -20.57
CA GLN A 204 -15.38 2.92 -19.67
C GLN A 204 -16.51 3.84 -20.12
N SER A 205 -16.20 4.91 -20.86
CA SER A 205 -17.19 5.82 -21.44
C SER A 205 -17.81 5.31 -22.74
N ALA A 206 -17.22 4.29 -23.38
CA ALA A 206 -17.78 3.69 -24.58
C ALA A 206 -19.09 2.96 -24.21
N PRO A 207 -20.24 3.33 -24.79
CA PRO A 207 -21.47 2.59 -24.56
C PRO A 207 -21.38 1.24 -25.26
N GLY A 208 -21.33 0.17 -24.47
CA GLY A 208 -21.75 -1.19 -24.85
C GLY A 208 -20.64 -2.17 -25.26
N GLN A 209 -20.63 -3.33 -24.61
CA GLN A 209 -20.80 -4.64 -25.28
C GLN A 209 -21.63 -5.55 -24.38
#